data_AF-A0A060CLY8-F1
#
_entry.id   AF-A0A060CLY8-F1
#
_cell.length_a   1.000
_cell.length_b   1.000
_cell.length_c   1.000
_cell.angle_alpha   90.00
_cell.angle_beta   90.00
_cell.angle_gamma   90.00
#
_symmetry.space_group_name_H-M   'P 1'
#
loop_
_entity.id
_entity.type
_entity.pdbx_description
1 polymer ?
#
loop_
_entity_poly.entity_id
_entity_poly.type
_entity_poly.pdbx_seq_one_letter_code
_entity_poly.pdbx_strand_id
1 'polypeptide(L)'
;QLLFLHTSNANTIIGNDRTYSRTFNNYQYNDIMVSWAGSASEGIIVPPAKNETEKAHINGTKILGNIFLDGYHGLTKQMTTGLLKKILTEIT
;
A
#
# COMPACT_ATOMS: atom_id res chain seq x y z
N GLN A 1 -9.92 -4.29 -5.42
CA GLN A 1 -9.06 -3.20 -4.90
C GLN A 1 -9.24 -3.11 -3.39
N LEU A 2 -8.18 -3.28 -2.60
CA LEU A 2 -8.21 -3.08 -1.15
C LEU A 2 -7.91 -1.61 -0.88
N LEU A 3 -8.89 -0.82 -0.42
CA LEU A 3 -8.61 0.52 0.08
C LEU A 3 -8.21 0.45 1.56
N PHE A 4 -7.22 1.24 1.99
CA PHE A 4 -7.10 1.67 3.39
C PHE A 4 -7.99 2.89 3.67
N LEU A 5 -8.43 3.06 4.92
CA LEU A 5 -9.12 4.29 5.35
C LEU A 5 -8.12 5.45 5.50
N HIS A 6 -6.90 5.15 5.96
CA HIS A 6 -5.80 6.10 6.15
C HIS A 6 -4.45 5.39 5.94
N THR A 7 -3.45 6.05 5.36
CA THR A 7 -2.14 5.45 5.04
C THR A 7 -1.34 5.14 6.31
N SER A 8 -1.31 6.09 7.25
CA SER A 8 -0.48 6.02 8.46
C SER A 8 -1.16 5.27 9.61
N ASN A 9 -2.45 5.53 9.84
CA ASN A 9 -3.15 5.06 11.04
C ASN A 9 -3.86 3.70 10.90
N ALA A 10 -3.95 3.16 9.68
CA ALA A 10 -4.64 1.89 9.43
C ALA A 10 -3.70 0.75 9.02
N ASN A 11 -2.43 1.04 8.72
CA ASN A 11 -1.41 0.04 8.40
C ASN A 11 -0.76 -0.46 9.69
N THR A 12 -1.16 -1.66 10.15
CA THR A 12 -0.68 -2.26 11.40
C THR A 12 -0.02 -3.60 11.10
N ILE A 13 1.05 -3.92 11.82
CA ILE A 13 1.82 -5.16 11.61
C ILE A 13 1.00 -6.40 12.00
N ILE A 14 0.11 -6.29 12.98
CA ILE A 14 -0.63 -7.43 13.57
C ILE A 14 -2.16 -7.25 13.52
N GLY A 15 -2.66 -6.19 12.89
CA GLY A 15 -4.07 -5.82 12.98
C GLY A 15 -4.34 -4.85 14.13
N ASN A 16 -5.61 -4.49 14.29
CA ASN A 16 -6.11 -3.65 15.37
C ASN A 16 -7.23 -4.36 16.12
N ASP A 17 -7.46 -3.99 17.38
CA ASP A 17 -8.55 -4.52 18.22
C ASP A 17 -9.91 -3.93 17.83
N ARG A 18 -10.20 -3.83 16.53
CA ARG A 18 -11.47 -3.33 16.01
C ARG A 18 -12.23 -4.48 15.36
N THR A 19 -13.41 -4.76 15.90
CA THR A 19 -14.34 -5.76 15.35
C THR A 19 -14.73 -5.45 13.90
N TYR A 20 -14.85 -4.16 13.56
CA TYR A 20 -15.16 -3.69 12.21
C TYR A 20 -13.90 -3.21 11.48
N SER A 21 -12.95 -4.12 11.29
CA SER A 21 -11.78 -3.89 10.44
C SER A 21 -12.05 -4.36 9.02
N ARG A 22 -11.36 -3.77 8.03
CA ARG A 22 -11.51 -4.18 6.63
C ARG A 22 -10.96 -5.59 6.46
N THR A 23 -11.84 -6.53 6.17
CA THR A 23 -11.49 -7.91 5.82
C THR A 23 -12.01 -8.21 4.43
N PHE A 24 -11.12 -8.56 3.52
CA PHE A 24 -11.48 -9.07 2.21
C PHE A 24 -11.51 -10.59 2.27
N ASN A 25 -12.52 -11.21 1.65
CA ASN A 25 -12.67 -12.67 1.62
C ASN A 25 -12.84 -13.23 0.20
N ASN A 26 -13.00 -12.37 -0.82
CA ASN A 26 -13.29 -12.77 -2.19
C ASN A 26 -12.01 -12.94 -3.04
N TYR A 27 -11.01 -13.61 -2.45
CA TYR A 27 -9.69 -13.85 -3.06
C TYR A 27 -9.78 -14.72 -4.32
N GLN A 28 -10.74 -15.66 -4.34
CA GLN A 28 -10.98 -16.57 -5.46
C GLN A 28 -11.30 -15.88 -6.79
N TYR A 29 -11.66 -14.60 -6.78
CA TYR A 29 -11.98 -13.82 -7.97
C TYR A 29 -10.91 -12.81 -8.36
N ASN A 30 -9.77 -12.79 -7.67
CA ASN A 30 -8.72 -11.80 -7.91
C ASN A 30 -7.35 -12.47 -8.01
N ASP A 31 -6.69 -12.33 -9.17
CA ASP A 31 -5.33 -12.83 -9.38
C ASP A 31 -4.29 -11.99 -8.64
N ILE A 32 -4.52 -10.67 -8.59
CA ILE A 32 -3.62 -9.69 -7.99
C ILE A 32 -4.42 -8.68 -7.18
N MET A 33 -3.92 -8.38 -6.00
CA MET A 33 -4.44 -7.34 -5.12
C MET A 33 -3.44 -6.21 -4.99
N VAL A 34 -3.94 -4.98 -5.02
CA VAL A 34 -3.16 -3.78 -4.72
C VAL A 34 -3.63 -3.24 -3.39
N SER A 35 -2.71 -3.11 -2.46
CA SER A 35 -2.91 -2.53 -1.14
C SER A 35 -2.90 -1.01 -1.30
N TRP A 36 -4.08 -0.42 -1.48
CA TRP A 36 -4.23 0.98 -1.84
C TRP A 36 -4.07 1.90 -0.64
N ALA A 37 -2.91 2.55 -0.58
CA ALA A 37 -2.54 3.55 0.40
C ALA A 37 -1.58 4.57 -0.24
N GLY A 38 -1.35 5.69 0.44
CA GLY A 38 -0.39 6.71 0.01
C GLY A 38 -1.03 8.09 -0.04
N SER A 39 -0.29 9.08 0.45
CA SER A 39 -0.63 10.49 0.35
C SER A 39 0.64 11.33 0.45
N ALA A 40 0.63 12.56 -0.07
CA ALA A 40 1.81 13.42 0.00
C ALA A 40 2.25 13.70 1.44
N SER A 41 1.31 13.74 2.40
CA SER A 41 1.56 14.03 3.81
C SER A 41 1.94 12.81 4.66
N GLU A 42 1.54 11.59 4.27
CA GLU A 42 1.81 10.37 5.04
C GLU A 42 2.92 9.51 4.42
N GLY A 43 3.21 9.71 3.13
CA GLY A 43 4.23 8.99 2.39
C GLY A 43 3.71 8.46 1.06
N ILE A 44 4.57 8.53 0.03
CA ILE A 44 4.24 8.13 -1.35
C ILE A 44 4.69 6.71 -1.69
N ILE A 45 5.49 6.06 -0.86
CA ILE A 45 5.88 4.65 -1.01
C ILE A 45 5.29 3.90 0.17
N VAL A 46 4.35 3.00 -0.08
CA VAL A 46 3.63 2.29 0.99
C VAL A 46 3.66 0.79 0.71
N PRO A 47 4.42 0.00 1.49
CA PRO A 47 4.34 -1.46 1.42
C PRO A 47 2.99 -1.96 1.96
N PRO A 48 2.53 -3.13 1.50
CA PRO A 48 1.30 -3.73 2.00
C PRO A 48 1.45 -4.12 3.49
N ALA A 49 0.35 -4.11 4.23
CA ALA A 49 0.34 -4.54 5.62
C ALA A 49 0.63 -6.05 5.73
N LYS A 50 1.29 -6.47 6.82
CA LYS A 50 1.63 -7.90 7.05
C LYS A 50 0.39 -8.79 7.07
N ASN A 51 -0.65 -8.38 7.79
CA ASN A 51 -1.89 -9.14 7.94
C ASN A 51 -2.62 -9.36 6.60
N GLU A 52 -2.65 -8.37 5.71
CA GLU A 52 -3.21 -8.49 4.36
C GLU A 52 -2.34 -9.38 3.48
N THR A 53 -1.03 -9.23 3.60
CA THR A 53 -0.05 -10.04 2.85
C THR A 53 -0.19 -11.51 3.19
N GLU A 54 -0.28 -11.83 4.48
CA GLU A 54 -0.48 -13.21 4.96
C GLU A 54 -1.80 -13.79 4.44
N LYS A 55 -2.91 -13.04 4.54
CA LYS A 55 -4.20 -13.50 4.01
C LYS A 55 -4.20 -13.67 2.50
N ALA A 56 -3.58 -12.77 1.75
CA ALA A 56 -3.47 -12.89 0.29
C ALA A 56 -2.67 -14.14 -0.08
N HIS A 57 -1.51 -14.35 0.55
CA HIS A 57 -0.64 -15.49 0.28
C HIS A 57 -1.29 -16.84 0.65
N ILE A 58 -1.99 -16.94 1.79
CA ILE A 58 -2.71 -18.15 2.17
C ILE A 58 -3.79 -18.51 1.14
N ASN A 59 -4.42 -17.49 0.54
CA ASN A 59 -5.45 -17.68 -0.48
C ASN A 59 -4.87 -17.77 -1.92
N GLY A 60 -3.55 -17.78 -2.08
CA GLY A 60 -2.87 -17.91 -3.38
C GLY A 60 -2.89 -16.64 -4.24
N THR A 61 -3.36 -15.52 -3.70
CA THR A 61 -3.41 -14.24 -4.41
C THR A 61 -2.13 -13.44 -4.19
N LYS A 62 -1.59 -12.84 -5.27
CA LYS A 62 -0.43 -11.93 -5.16
C LYS A 62 -0.89 -10.58 -4.63
N ILE A 63 -0.09 -9.95 -3.77
CA ILE A 63 -0.35 -8.59 -3.28
C ILE A 63 0.80 -7.65 -3.62
N LEU A 64 0.46 -6.41 -4.01
CA LEU A 64 1.40 -5.35 -4.33
C LEU A 64 1.22 -4.17 -3.38
N GLY A 65 2.34 -3.55 -2.99
CA GLY A 65 2.35 -2.23 -2.36
C GLY A 65 2.07 -1.12 -3.37
N ASN A 66 1.95 0.11 -2.89
CA ASN A 66 1.60 1.25 -3.72
C ASN A 66 2.70 2.31 -3.75
N ILE A 67 2.98 2.85 -4.94
CA ILE A 67 3.74 4.08 -5.12
C ILE A 67 2.74 5.12 -5.62
N PHE A 68 2.32 6.04 -4.75
CA PHE A 68 1.25 6.98 -5.04
C PHE A 68 1.80 8.35 -5.40
N LEU A 69 1.65 8.73 -6.67
CA LEU A 69 2.01 10.05 -7.18
C LEU A 69 0.73 10.87 -7.39
N ASP A 70 0.43 11.73 -6.42
CA ASP A 70 -0.74 12.62 -6.51
C ASP A 70 -0.48 13.78 -7.49
N GLY A 71 -1.44 14.09 -8.36
CA GLY A 71 -1.34 15.21 -9.28
C GLY A 71 -1.75 16.57 -8.69
N TYR A 72 -2.50 16.59 -7.59
CA TYR A 72 -3.20 17.78 -7.12
C TYR A 72 -3.03 18.06 -5.62
N HIS A 73 -2.94 17.04 -4.77
CA HIS A 73 -2.98 17.23 -3.30
C HIS A 73 -1.59 17.29 -2.64
N GLY A 74 -0.67 18.07 -3.21
CA GLY A 74 0.57 18.45 -2.54
C GLY A 74 1.80 17.59 -2.84
N LEU A 75 1.78 16.77 -3.90
CA LEU A 75 3.01 16.15 -4.40
C LEU A 75 3.99 17.23 -4.88
N THR A 76 5.23 17.17 -4.40
CA THR A 76 6.26 18.13 -4.79
C THR A 76 7.22 17.51 -5.82
N LYS A 77 7.80 18.36 -6.67
CA LYS A 77 8.86 17.93 -7.62
C LYS A 77 10.02 17.24 -6.91
N GLN A 78 10.36 17.70 -5.70
CA GLN A 78 11.42 17.12 -4.89
C GLN A 78 11.14 15.66 -4.51
N MET A 79 9.89 15.32 -4.17
CA MET A 79 9.50 13.94 -3.85
C MET A 79 9.67 13.02 -5.07
N THR A 80 9.23 13.46 -6.25
CA THR A 80 9.38 12.68 -7.49
C THR A 80 10.83 12.55 -7.92
N THR A 81 11.61 13.64 -7.87
CA THR A 81 13.05 13.59 -8.21
C THR A 81 13.84 12.74 -7.21
N GLY A 82 13.49 12.79 -5.93
CA GLY A 82 14.08 11.94 -4.90
C GLY A 82 13.79 10.46 -5.13
N LEU A 83 12.55 10.12 -5.49
CA LEU A 83 12.16 8.76 -5.87
C LEU A 83 12.97 8.27 -7.07
N LEU A 84 13.04 9.05 -8.14
CA LEU A 84 13.78 8.69 -9.35
C LEU A 84 15.27 8.47 -9.06
N LYS A 85 15.88 9.35 -8.26
CA LYS A 85 17.27 9.21 -7.84
C LYS A 85 17.49 7.88 -7.09
N LYS A 86 16.62 7.57 -6.12
CA LYS A 86 16.71 6.35 -5.34
C LYS A 86 16.60 5.10 -6.21
N ILE A 87 15.66 5.08 -7.15
CA ILE A 87 15.51 3.96 -8.09
C ILE A 87 16.76 3.79 -8.96
N LEU A 88 17.31 4.87 -9.50
CA LEU A 88 18.50 4.81 -10.36
C LEU A 88 19.75 4.33 -9.60
N THR A 89 19.89 4.70 -8.33
CA THR A 89 20.99 4.25 -7.47
C THR A 89 20.91 2.76 -7.13
N GLU A 90 19.72 2.18 -7.00
CA GLU A 90 19.57 0.73 -6.70
C GLU A 90 19.75 -0.15 -7.94
N ILE A 91 19.70 0.42 -9.14
CA ILE A 91 19.88 -0.29 -10.42
C ILE A 91 21.35 -0.27 -10.88
N THR A 92 22.17 0.65 -10.37
CA THR A 92 23.59 0.83 -10.73
C THR A 92 24.51 0.14 -9.73
#